data_AF-A0A9D0YP61-F1
#
_entry.id   AF-A0A9D0YP61-F1
#
_cell.length_a   1.000
_cell.length_b   1.000
_cell.length_c   1.000
_cell.angle_alpha   90.00
_cell.angle_beta   90.00
_cell.angle_gamma   90.00
#
_symmetry.space_group_name_H-M   'P 1'
#
loop_
_entity.id
_entity.type
_entity.pdbx_description
1 polymer ?
#
loop_
_entity_poly.entity_id
_entity_poly.type
_entity_poly.pdbx_seq_one_letter_code
_entity_poly.pdbx_strand_id
1 'polypeptide(L)'
;MVKDLKECTNAIPLGGNQFQDKWGTPDVIGSYKFSPIDPITPTPEIITAEIKIDENQLITALGQACAYKLFSHKVYLVVPNTSKDLARVESLCLRFGIGLIVFDANNPSNLNYEIRTRALKSEPDFYYLNEYLRKLKKEQLDKLFN
;
A
#
# COMPACT_ATOMS: atom_id res chain seq x y z
N MET A 1 1.78 -7.87 -3.30
CA MET A 1 2.86 -6.89 -2.99
C MET A 1 4.24 -7.55 -2.86
N VAL A 2 4.40 -8.66 -2.14
CA VAL A 2 5.72 -9.32 -1.94
C VAL A 2 6.09 -10.26 -3.10
N LYS A 3 5.41 -11.40 -3.24
CA LYS A 3 5.78 -12.44 -4.23
C LYS A 3 5.50 -12.03 -5.67
N ASP A 4 4.25 -11.72 -5.98
CA ASP A 4 3.80 -11.52 -7.37
C ASP A 4 4.28 -10.19 -7.95
N LEU A 5 4.46 -9.18 -7.10
CA LEU A 5 4.69 -7.80 -7.52
C LEU A 5 6.08 -7.26 -7.16
N LYS A 6 6.75 -7.86 -6.15
CA LYS A 6 8.08 -7.43 -5.65
C LYS A 6 8.18 -5.95 -5.27
N GLU A 7 7.06 -5.35 -4.84
CA GLU A 7 6.99 -3.98 -4.33
C GLU A 7 7.42 -3.88 -2.86
N CYS A 8 7.41 -5.00 -2.14
CA CYS A 8 7.84 -5.07 -0.74
C CYS A 8 8.71 -6.31 -0.53
N THR A 9 9.69 -6.21 0.37
CA THR A 9 10.41 -7.36 0.91
C THR A 9 9.54 -8.11 1.90
N ASN A 10 8.81 -7.36 2.74
CA ASN A 10 7.91 -7.88 3.76
C ASN A 10 6.58 -7.13 3.71
N ALA A 11 5.47 -7.80 4.01
CA ALA A 11 4.17 -7.16 4.18
C ALA A 11 3.30 -7.90 5.19
N ILE A 12 2.49 -7.16 5.94
CA ILE A 12 1.53 -7.68 6.91
C ILE A 12 0.15 -7.05 6.69
N PRO A 13 -0.93 -7.80 6.93
CA PRO A 13 -2.24 -7.19 7.06
C PRO A 13 -2.28 -6.33 8.34
N LEU A 14 -2.91 -5.16 8.25
CA LEU A 14 -3.27 -4.34 9.40
C LEU A 14 -4.79 -4.35 9.53
N GLY A 15 -5.48 -3.60 8.65
CA GLY A 15 -6.94 -3.48 8.62
C GLY A 15 -7.56 -2.97 9.93
N GLY A 16 -8.87 -2.80 9.92
CA GLY A 16 -9.64 -2.38 11.09
C GLY A 16 -9.30 -0.98 11.59
N ASN A 17 -9.41 -0.75 12.90
CA ASN A 17 -9.19 0.57 13.52
C ASN A 17 -7.89 0.60 14.34
N GLN A 18 -6.79 0.02 13.82
CA GLN A 18 -5.55 -0.11 14.59
C GLN A 18 -4.88 1.25 14.87
N PHE A 19 -4.95 2.19 13.92
CA PHE A 19 -4.31 3.50 14.09
C PHE A 19 -5.17 4.50 14.88
N GLN A 20 -6.47 4.22 15.04
CA GLN A 20 -7.41 4.96 15.89
C GLN A 20 -7.44 6.48 15.65
N ASP A 21 -7.26 6.91 14.41
CA ASP A 21 -7.23 8.33 14.05
C ASP A 21 -8.04 8.65 12.79
N LYS A 22 -8.02 9.94 12.44
CA LYS A 22 -8.82 10.52 11.35
C LYS A 22 -8.34 10.11 9.96
N TRP A 23 -7.12 9.61 9.84
CA TRP A 23 -6.48 9.30 8.55
C TRP A 23 -6.72 7.85 8.15
N GLY A 24 -7.16 7.01 9.10
CA GLY A 24 -7.55 5.62 8.88
C GLY A 24 -6.37 4.66 8.96
N THR A 25 -6.68 3.37 8.94
CA THR A 25 -5.67 2.30 8.95
C THR A 25 -5.66 1.66 7.56
N PRO A 26 -4.50 1.61 6.85
CA PRO A 26 -4.43 0.90 5.58
C PRO A 26 -4.68 -0.59 5.80
N ASP A 27 -5.23 -1.28 4.80
CA ASP A 27 -5.44 -2.73 4.90
C ASP A 27 -4.12 -3.51 4.99
N VAL A 28 -3.08 -3.02 4.31
CA VAL A 28 -1.75 -3.67 4.27
C VAL A 28 -0.66 -2.63 4.49
N ILE A 29 0.33 -2.97 5.31
CA ILE A 29 1.61 -2.26 5.39
C ILE A 29 2.75 -3.21 5.03
N GLY A 30 3.71 -2.71 4.27
CA GLY A 30 4.91 -3.41 3.87
C GLY A 30 6.15 -2.55 4.03
N SER A 31 7.30 -3.22 4.05
CA SER A 31 8.58 -2.56 3.92
C SER A 31 9.31 -3.08 2.69
N TYR A 32 10.11 -2.21 2.11
CA TYR A 32 11.09 -2.60 1.11
C TYR A 32 12.48 -2.32 1.65
N LYS A 33 13.30 -3.37 1.67
CA LYS A 33 14.68 -3.33 2.11
C LYS A 33 15.59 -3.78 1.00
N PHE A 34 16.66 -3.02 0.82
CA PHE A 34 17.78 -3.41 -0.04
C PHE A 34 18.59 -4.51 0.63
N SER A 35 19.26 -5.32 -0.18
CA SER A 35 20.10 -6.37 0.33
C SER A 35 21.29 -5.75 1.06
N PRO A 36 21.71 -6.24 2.23
CA PRO A 36 22.87 -5.69 2.94
C PRO A 36 24.19 -5.90 2.18
N ILE A 37 24.21 -6.75 1.15
CA ILE A 37 25.36 -6.94 0.26
C ILE A 37 25.33 -6.01 -0.97
N ASP A 38 24.26 -5.23 -1.15
CA ASP A 38 24.19 -4.27 -2.25
C ASP A 38 25.17 -3.10 -2.00
N PRO A 39 25.87 -2.60 -3.03
CA PRO A 39 26.80 -1.48 -2.86
C PRO A 39 26.15 -0.18 -2.36
N ILE A 40 24.84 -0.03 -2.57
CA ILE A 40 24.05 1.13 -2.15
C ILE A 40 22.85 0.59 -1.38
N THR A 41 22.77 0.94 -0.10
CA THR A 41 21.68 0.53 0.80
C THR A 41 20.93 1.74 1.34
N PRO A 42 19.93 2.27 0.61
CA PRO A 42 19.03 3.27 1.12
C PRO A 42 18.29 2.81 2.38
N THR A 43 17.70 3.76 3.10
CA THR A 43 16.83 3.46 4.24
C THR A 43 15.63 2.61 3.80
N PRO A 44 15.12 1.71 4.66
CA PRO A 44 13.92 0.95 4.38
C PRO A 44 12.76 1.86 3.99
N GLU A 45 12.07 1.51 2.90
CA GLU A 45 10.87 2.21 2.47
C GLU A 45 9.66 1.58 3.14
N ILE A 46 8.68 2.40 3.51
CA ILE A 46 7.34 1.95 3.93
C ILE A 46 6.37 2.07 2.77
N ILE A 47 5.65 0.99 2.51
CA ILE A 47 4.67 0.90 1.43
C ILE A 47 3.34 0.51 2.06
N THR A 48 2.27 1.20 1.70
CA THR A 48 0.92 0.85 2.16
C THR A 48 0.02 0.49 0.99
N ALA A 49 -1.01 -0.30 1.28
CA ALA A 49 -2.06 -0.56 0.31
C ALA A 49 -3.44 -0.54 0.96
N GLU A 50 -4.39 0.04 0.24
CA GLU A 50 -5.83 0.02 0.53
C GLU A 50 -6.51 -0.91 -0.46
N ILE A 51 -7.28 -1.88 0.04
CA ILE A 51 -7.98 -2.88 -0.77
C ILE A 51 -9.45 -2.53 -0.82
N LYS A 52 -9.99 -2.35 -2.04
CA LYS A 52 -11.41 -2.04 -2.22
C LYS A 52 -12.09 -2.91 -3.25
N ILE A 53 -13.06 -3.69 -2.77
CA ILE A 53 -13.91 -4.56 -3.59
C ILE A 53 -15.20 -3.83 -4.02
N ASP A 54 -15.77 -3.00 -3.15
CA ASP A 54 -16.98 -2.21 -3.44
C ASP A 54 -16.65 -0.99 -4.30
N GLU A 55 -17.13 -1.00 -5.55
CA GLU A 55 -16.93 0.05 -6.54
C GLU A 55 -17.47 1.41 -6.09
N ASN A 56 -18.54 1.44 -5.29
CA ASN A 56 -19.17 2.70 -4.85
C ASN A 56 -18.28 3.48 -3.89
N GLN A 57 -17.26 2.83 -3.33
CA GLN A 57 -16.37 3.40 -2.33
C GLN A 57 -14.96 3.66 -2.88
N LEU A 58 -14.75 3.54 -4.20
CA LEU A 58 -13.44 3.76 -4.84
C LEU A 58 -12.92 5.19 -4.62
N ILE A 59 -13.80 6.19 -4.64
CA ILE A 59 -13.41 7.59 -4.36
C ILE A 59 -12.96 7.76 -2.91
N THR A 60 -13.67 7.15 -1.96
CA THR A 60 -13.30 7.17 -0.54
C THR A 60 -11.95 6.48 -0.32
N ALA A 61 -11.77 5.30 -0.93
CA ALA A 61 -10.51 4.55 -0.86
C ALA A 61 -9.34 5.34 -1.47
N LEU A 62 -9.57 6.07 -2.58
CA LEU A 62 -8.57 6.98 -3.12
C LEU A 62 -8.23 8.12 -2.15
N GLY A 63 -9.23 8.69 -1.47
CA GLY A 63 -9.02 9.70 -0.42
C GLY A 63 -8.19 9.18 0.75
N GLN A 64 -8.45 7.95 1.20
CA GLN A 64 -7.65 7.26 2.21
C GLN A 64 -6.21 7.04 1.72
N ALA A 65 -6.04 6.52 0.50
CA ALA A 65 -4.72 6.33 -0.11
C ALA A 65 -3.93 7.65 -0.23
N CYS A 66 -4.60 8.76 -0.56
CA CYS A 66 -3.98 10.08 -0.52
C CYS A 66 -3.50 10.46 0.88
N ALA A 67 -4.29 10.18 1.93
CA ALA A 67 -3.88 10.44 3.32
C ALA A 67 -2.67 9.59 3.72
N TYR A 68 -2.58 8.34 3.28
CA TYR A 68 -1.47 7.43 3.62
C TYR A 68 -0.11 7.90 3.09
N LYS A 69 -0.08 8.77 2.07
CA LYS A 69 1.15 9.41 1.60
C LYS A 69 1.85 10.24 2.68
N LEU A 70 1.11 10.68 3.71
CA LEU A 70 1.67 11.38 4.86
C LEU A 70 2.72 10.54 5.60
N PHE A 71 2.56 9.21 5.63
CA PHE A 71 3.39 8.30 6.40
C PHE A 71 3.91 7.10 5.58
N SER A 72 3.79 7.14 4.25
CA SER A 72 4.22 6.06 3.37
C SER A 72 5.07 6.61 2.24
N HIS A 73 6.12 5.87 1.87
CA HIS A 73 6.97 6.22 0.75
C HIS A 73 6.28 5.92 -0.59
N LYS A 74 5.49 4.85 -0.62
CA LYS A 74 4.64 4.44 -1.75
C LYS A 74 3.28 4.02 -1.22
N VAL A 75 2.23 4.33 -1.97
CA VAL A 75 0.86 3.94 -1.64
C VAL A 75 0.23 3.27 -2.84
N TYR A 76 -0.45 2.16 -2.60
CA TYR A 76 -1.20 1.41 -3.59
C TYR A 76 -2.70 1.41 -3.28
N LEU A 77 -3.52 1.53 -4.32
CA LEU A 77 -4.92 1.15 -4.30
C LEU A 77 -5.05 -0.20 -5.01
N VAL A 78 -5.76 -1.15 -4.39
CA VAL A 78 -5.93 -2.51 -4.89
C VAL A 78 -7.40 -2.78 -5.13
N VAL A 79 -7.79 -3.10 -6.37
CA VAL A 79 -9.21 -3.24 -6.76
C VAL A 79 -9.44 -4.46 -7.67
N PRO A 80 -10.66 -4.98 -7.78
CA PRO A 80 -10.99 -5.98 -8.79
C PRO A 80 -10.71 -5.48 -10.22
N ASN A 81 -10.21 -6.35 -11.10
CA ASN A 81 -10.03 -6.05 -12.52
C ASN A 81 -11.36 -5.83 -13.27
N THR A 82 -12.47 -6.30 -12.69
CA THR A 82 -13.83 -6.08 -13.19
C THR A 82 -14.45 -4.76 -12.72
N SER A 83 -13.74 -3.96 -11.91
CA SER A 83 -14.27 -2.71 -11.39
C SER A 83 -14.70 -1.77 -12.52
N LYS A 84 -15.95 -1.29 -12.45
CA LYS A 84 -16.43 -0.22 -13.33
C LYS A 84 -15.55 1.02 -13.21
N ASP A 85 -15.41 1.75 -14.31
CA ASP A 85 -14.59 2.96 -14.42
C ASP A 85 -13.10 2.78 -14.06
N LEU A 86 -12.53 1.58 -14.26
CA LEU A 86 -11.11 1.32 -13.97
C LEU A 86 -10.18 2.35 -14.63
N ALA A 87 -10.46 2.76 -15.87
CA ALA A 87 -9.68 3.80 -16.57
C ALA A 87 -9.71 5.16 -15.86
N ARG A 88 -10.83 5.52 -15.22
CA ARG A 88 -10.97 6.76 -14.43
C ARG A 88 -10.17 6.66 -13.13
N VAL A 89 -10.24 5.50 -12.45
CA VAL A 89 -9.45 5.24 -11.24
C VAL A 89 -7.95 5.28 -11.58
N GLU A 90 -7.54 4.62 -12.65
CA GLU A 90 -6.16 4.59 -13.15
C GLU A 90 -5.64 6.01 -13.42
N SER A 91 -6.43 6.84 -14.10
CA SER A 91 -6.10 8.25 -14.34
C SER A 91 -5.94 9.07 -13.06
N LEU A 92 -6.79 8.84 -12.06
CA LEU A 92 -6.70 9.52 -10.76
C LEU A 92 -5.47 9.03 -9.98
N CYS A 93 -5.21 7.74 -9.94
CA CYS A 93 -4.03 7.14 -9.34
C CYS A 93 -2.75 7.75 -9.92
N LEU A 94 -2.63 7.84 -11.25
CA LEU A 94 -1.51 8.52 -11.93
C LEU A 94 -1.37 9.97 -11.49
N ARG A 95 -2.48 10.72 -11.49
CA ARG A 95 -2.48 12.15 -11.10
C ARG A 95 -1.98 12.37 -9.68
N PHE A 96 -2.32 11.49 -8.74
CA PHE A 96 -1.93 11.60 -7.34
C PHE A 96 -0.64 10.85 -7.00
N GLY A 97 -0.02 10.16 -7.96
CA GLY A 97 1.17 9.33 -7.74
C GLY A 97 0.89 8.07 -6.91
N ILE A 98 -0.36 7.62 -6.87
CA ILE A 98 -0.77 6.38 -6.21
C ILE A 98 -0.64 5.24 -7.22
N GLY A 99 -0.09 4.11 -6.80
CA GLY A 99 -0.03 2.92 -7.63
C GLY A 99 -1.39 2.22 -7.67
N LEU A 100 -1.73 1.62 -8.81
CA LEU A 100 -2.94 0.84 -8.98
C LEU A 100 -2.58 -0.61 -9.23
N ILE A 101 -3.04 -1.49 -8.35
CA ILE A 101 -2.97 -2.94 -8.52
C ILE A 101 -4.39 -3.45 -8.78
N VAL A 102 -4.52 -4.33 -9.76
CA VAL A 102 -5.78 -5.04 -10.01
C VAL A 102 -5.63 -6.53 -9.75
N PHE A 103 -6.73 -7.20 -9.45
CA PHE A 103 -6.78 -8.64 -9.26
C PHE A 103 -8.09 -9.25 -9.77
N ASP A 104 -8.07 -10.53 -10.15
CA ASP A 104 -9.26 -11.28 -10.52
C ASP A 104 -10.03 -11.74 -9.29
N ALA A 105 -11.12 -11.03 -8.98
CA ALA A 105 -12.00 -11.37 -7.87
C ALA A 105 -12.88 -12.62 -8.14
N ASN A 106 -13.00 -13.05 -9.39
CA ASN A 106 -13.82 -14.21 -9.77
C ASN A 106 -13.05 -15.52 -9.64
N ASN A 107 -11.72 -15.47 -9.49
CA ASN A 107 -10.89 -16.65 -9.31
C ASN A 107 -10.05 -16.57 -8.01
N PRO A 108 -10.63 -16.89 -6.84
CA PRO A 108 -9.91 -16.81 -5.57
C PRO A 108 -8.69 -17.73 -5.46
N SER A 109 -8.63 -18.79 -6.28
CA SER A 109 -7.49 -19.72 -6.31
C SER A 109 -6.25 -19.13 -7.01
N ASN A 110 -6.47 -18.18 -7.92
CA ASN A 110 -5.42 -17.44 -8.59
C ASN A 110 -5.90 -16.02 -8.90
N LEU A 111 -5.58 -15.10 -7.98
CA LEU A 111 -6.00 -13.71 -8.06
C LEU A 111 -5.31 -12.91 -9.17
N ASN A 112 -4.26 -13.44 -9.82
CA ASN A 112 -3.56 -12.81 -10.94
C ASN A 112 -3.34 -11.30 -10.78
N TYR A 113 -2.56 -10.91 -9.76
CA TYR A 113 -2.30 -9.51 -9.47
C TYR A 113 -1.51 -8.83 -10.61
N GLU A 114 -1.98 -7.68 -11.07
CA GLU A 114 -1.31 -6.86 -12.10
C GLU A 114 -1.12 -5.42 -11.60
N ILE A 115 0.07 -4.86 -11.79
CA ILE A 115 0.30 -3.42 -11.59
C ILE A 115 -0.10 -2.70 -12.87
N ARG A 116 -1.18 -1.92 -12.79
CA ARG A 116 -1.60 -1.00 -13.86
C ARG A 116 -0.73 0.25 -13.86
N THR A 117 -0.45 0.78 -12.66
CA THR A 117 0.40 1.94 -12.48
C THR A 117 1.30 1.74 -11.26
N ARG A 118 2.59 2.05 -11.40
CA ARG A 118 3.51 2.02 -10.26
C ARG A 118 3.32 3.26 -9.41
N ALA A 119 3.39 3.09 -8.08
CA ALA A 119 3.32 4.21 -7.17
C ALA A 119 4.56 5.12 -7.33
N LEU A 120 4.33 6.43 -7.32
CA LEU A 120 5.42 7.40 -7.28
C LEU A 120 5.99 7.42 -5.86
N LYS A 121 7.31 7.30 -5.73
CA LYS A 121 7.97 7.44 -4.43
C LYS A 121 7.91 8.90 -3.97
N SER A 122 7.49 9.12 -2.72
CA SER A 122 7.59 10.39 -2.01
C SER A 122 8.24 10.21 -0.64
N GLU A 123 8.83 11.26 -0.09
CA GLU A 123 9.29 11.24 1.30
C GLU A 123 8.09 11.49 2.23
N PRO A 124 7.84 10.63 3.21
CA PRO A 124 6.78 10.85 4.20
C PRO A 124 7.20 11.92 5.21
N ASP A 125 6.23 12.41 5.96
CA ASP A 125 6.52 13.12 7.19
C ASP A 125 7.00 12.11 8.25
N PHE A 126 8.28 12.23 8.63
CA PHE A 126 8.91 11.32 9.57
C PHE A 126 8.31 11.37 10.97
N TYR A 127 7.66 12.47 11.38
CA TYR A 127 6.94 12.51 12.64
C TYR A 127 5.77 11.53 12.62
N TYR A 128 4.90 11.64 11.61
CA TYR A 128 3.74 10.76 11.45
C TYR A 128 4.16 9.32 11.16
N LEU A 129 5.13 9.10 10.28
CA LEU A 129 5.69 7.77 10.02
C LEU A 129 6.09 7.07 11.33
N ASN A 130 6.86 7.74 12.18
CA ASN A 130 7.30 7.16 13.45
C ASN A 130 6.13 7.00 14.44
N GLU A 131 5.17 7.92 14.45
CA GLU A 131 3.95 7.77 15.25
C GLU A 131 3.20 6.48 14.89
N TYR A 132 2.94 6.25 13.60
CA TYR A 132 2.22 5.08 13.13
C TYR A 132 2.97 3.77 13.35
N LEU A 133 4.29 3.75 13.12
CA LEU A 133 5.11 2.57 13.40
C LEU A 133 5.11 2.21 14.90
N ARG A 134 5.06 3.19 15.81
CA ARG A 134 4.95 2.94 17.25
C ARG A 134 3.59 2.36 17.68
N LYS A 135 2.53 2.53 16.87
CA LYS A 135 1.22 1.89 17.10
C LYS A 135 1.19 0.41 16.70
N LEU A 136 2.23 -0.08 16.03
CA LEU A 136 2.34 -1.50 15.67
C LEU A 136 2.84 -2.32 16.87
N LYS A 137 2.31 -3.55 17.00
CA LYS A 137 2.81 -4.51 17.98
C LYS A 137 4.25 -4.91 17.63
N LYS A 138 5.03 -5.33 18.62
CA LYS A 138 6.42 -5.80 18.42
C LYS A 138 6.51 -6.88 17.33
N GLU A 139 5.64 -7.89 17.38
CA GLU A 139 5.59 -8.96 16.38
C GLU A 139 5.29 -8.46 14.95
N GLN A 140 4.51 -7.38 14.82
CA GLN A 140 4.23 -6.76 13.53
C GLN A 140 5.47 -6.03 13.01
N LEU A 141 6.17 -5.28 13.87
CA LEU A 141 7.43 -4.63 13.54
C LEU A 141 8.51 -5.65 13.14
N ASP A 142 8.62 -6.74 13.90
CA ASP A 142 9.58 -7.80 13.60
C ASP A 142 9.29 -8.42 12.23
N LYS A 143 8.02 -8.71 11.90
CA LYS A 143 7.65 -9.21 10.55
C LYS A 143 7.86 -8.19 9.43
N LEU A 144 7.73 -6.91 9.74
CA LEU A 144 7.88 -5.83 8.78
C LEU A 144 9.35 -5.59 8.46
N PHE A 145 10.26 -5.80 9.41
CA PHE A 145 11.67 -5.45 9.28
C PHE A 145 12.63 -6.64 9.33
N ASN A 146 12.20 -7.86 9.65
CA ASN A 146 13.04 -9.06 9.64
C ASN A 146 12.44 -10.14 8.72
#